data_AF-A0A4W5LZ44-F1
#
_entry.id   AF-A0A4W5LZ44-F1
#
_cell.length_a   1.000
_cell.length_b   1.000
_cell.length_c   1.000
_cell.angle_alpha   90.00
_cell.angle_beta   90.00
_cell.angle_gamma   90.00
#
_symmetry.space_group_name_H-M   'P 1'
#
loop_
_entity.id
_entity.type
_entity.pdbx_description
1 polymer ?
#
loop_
_entity_poly.entity_id
_entity_poly.type
_entity_poly.pdbx_seq_one_letter_code
_entity_poly.pdbx_strand_id
1 'polypeptide(L)'
;MKTVLALLMLVCLACHSHALKCHSCVASNEDDCTKQGSTTCPQFADACSTITGQNTVMKSCSYKAFCDKAHSGNSGAKMECCFTDDCNGPHKGHQHGEHKNTAGALGASPALLLGALMLRMALSRF
;
A
#
# COMPACT_ATOMS: atom_id res chain seq x y z
N MET A 1 34.21 3.19 -6.34
CA MET A 1 33.56 2.70 -5.10
C MET A 1 32.61 3.74 -4.50
N LYS A 2 33.05 4.98 -4.23
CA LYS A 2 32.21 6.05 -3.65
C LYS A 2 30.97 6.42 -4.50
N THR A 3 31.13 6.48 -5.82
CA THR A 3 30.05 6.79 -6.78
C THR A 3 28.99 5.69 -6.88
N VAL A 4 29.41 4.43 -6.80
CA VAL A 4 28.51 3.26 -6.81
C VAL A 4 27.67 3.22 -5.53
N LEU A 5 28.29 3.50 -4.38
CA LEU A 5 27.59 3.57 -3.10
C LEU A 5 26.55 4.70 -3.09
N ALA A 6 26.92 5.88 -3.58
CA ALA A 6 26.00 7.01 -3.70
C ALA A 6 24.80 6.70 -4.61
N LEU A 7 25.04 6.04 -5.75
CA LEU A 7 23.98 5.62 -6.67
C LEU A 7 23.04 4.59 -6.02
N LEU A 8 23.60 3.63 -5.27
CA LEU A 8 22.83 2.62 -4.56
C LEU A 8 21.91 3.26 -3.51
N MET A 9 22.42 4.21 -2.73
CA MET A 9 21.63 4.93 -1.72
C MET A 9 20.50 5.73 -2.36
N LEU A 10 20.73 6.34 -3.53
CA LEU A 10 19.73 7.12 -4.27
C LEU A 10 18.61 6.23 -4.82
N VAL A 11 18.95 5.06 -5.36
CA VAL A 11 17.98 4.06 -5.84
C VAL A 11 17.19 3.47 -4.67
N CYS A 12 17.85 3.15 -3.55
CA CYS A 12 17.16 2.71 -2.34
C CYS A 12 16.15 3.75 -1.87
N LEU A 13 16.52 5.04 -1.82
CA LEU A 13 15.61 6.11 -1.41
C LEU A 13 14.40 6.25 -2.35
N ALA A 14 14.62 6.11 -3.67
CA ALA A 14 13.55 6.14 -4.66
C ALA A 14 12.59 4.94 -4.54
N CYS A 15 13.12 3.75 -4.23
CA CYS A 15 12.34 2.53 -4.03
C CYS A 15 11.56 2.49 -2.71
N HIS A 16 11.87 3.36 -1.73
CA HIS A 16 11.13 3.42 -0.46
C HIS A 16 9.84 4.23 -0.52
N SER A 17 9.49 4.82 -1.67
CA SER A 17 8.18 5.48 -1.84
C SER A 17 7.09 4.45 -2.16
N HIS A 18 6.77 3.60 -1.18
CA HIS A 18 5.56 2.78 -1.24
C HIS A 18 4.35 3.70 -1.11
N ALA A 19 3.73 4.03 -2.23
CA ALA A 19 2.46 4.74 -2.26
C ALA A 19 1.33 3.73 -1.97
N LEU A 20 0.63 3.94 -0.85
CA LEU A 20 -0.51 3.13 -0.41
C LEU A 20 -1.54 2.98 -1.54
N LYS A 21 -2.14 1.80 -1.70
CA LYS A 21 -3.30 1.59 -2.58
C LYS A 21 -4.56 1.39 -1.76
N CYS A 22 -5.65 2.02 -2.19
CA CYS A 22 -6.95 1.89 -1.55
C CYS A 22 -8.04 1.74 -2.61
N HIS A 23 -9.12 1.05 -2.25
CA HIS A 23 -10.37 1.16 -3.00
C HIS A 23 -10.86 2.61 -2.98
N SER A 24 -11.25 3.11 -4.15
CA SER A 24 -11.75 4.48 -4.33
C SER A 24 -13.06 4.45 -5.10
N CYS A 25 -14.17 4.75 -4.43
CA CYS A 25 -15.51 4.63 -5.01
C CYS A 25 -16.56 5.37 -4.18
N VAL A 26 -17.69 5.70 -4.82
CA VAL A 26 -18.93 6.10 -4.18
C VAL A 26 -20.03 5.24 -4.80
N ALA A 27 -20.78 4.52 -3.98
CA ALA A 27 -21.83 3.62 -4.43
C ALA A 27 -22.95 3.50 -3.38
N SER A 28 -24.08 2.91 -3.75
CA SER A 28 -25.18 2.66 -2.81
C SER A 28 -24.95 1.46 -1.89
N ASN A 29 -24.00 0.60 -2.23
CA ASN A 29 -23.65 -0.62 -1.51
C ASN A 29 -22.17 -1.00 -1.70
N GLU A 30 -21.69 -1.91 -0.85
CA GLU A 30 -20.29 -2.33 -0.77
C GLU A 30 -19.79 -3.08 -2.02
N ASP A 31 -20.64 -3.92 -2.61
CA ASP A 31 -20.29 -4.76 -3.75
C ASP A 31 -20.03 -3.91 -5.00
N ASP A 32 -20.91 -2.95 -5.28
CA ASP A 32 -20.76 -2.04 -6.42
C ASP A 32 -19.59 -1.07 -6.23
N CYS A 33 -19.28 -0.69 -4.98
CA CYS A 33 -18.08 0.08 -4.66
C CYS A 33 -16.82 -0.77 -4.96
N THR A 34 -16.81 -2.02 -4.51
CA THR A 34 -15.66 -2.93 -4.64
C THR A 34 -15.32 -3.26 -6.11
N LYS A 35 -16.32 -3.38 -6.98
CA LYS A 35 -16.12 -3.62 -8.43
C LYS A 35 -15.33 -2.50 -9.13
N GLN A 36 -15.31 -1.29 -8.58
CA GLN A 36 -14.56 -0.16 -9.14
C GLN A 36 -13.04 -0.31 -8.93
N GLY A 37 -12.63 -1.18 -7.99
CA GLY A 37 -11.23 -1.49 -7.73
C GLY A 37 -10.49 -0.40 -6.96
N SER A 38 -9.16 -0.44 -7.06
CA SER A 38 -8.24 0.35 -6.25
C SER A 38 -7.41 1.33 -7.06
N THR A 39 -7.05 2.42 -6.40
CA THR A 39 -6.20 3.48 -6.94
C THR A 39 -5.01 3.72 -6.03
N THR A 40 -3.86 4.07 -6.61
CA THR A 40 -2.69 4.52 -5.85
C THR A 40 -2.99 5.87 -5.19
N CYS A 41 -2.75 5.95 -3.89
CA CYS A 41 -2.93 7.15 -3.11
C CYS A 41 -1.83 8.18 -3.37
N PRO A 42 -2.15 9.48 -3.20
CA PRO A 42 -1.11 10.51 -3.24
C PRO A 42 -0.11 10.33 -2.08
N GLN A 43 1.10 10.83 -2.26
CA GLN A 43 2.23 10.62 -1.32
C GLN A 43 1.95 11.04 0.14
N PHE A 44 1.01 11.96 0.36
CA PHE A 44 0.63 12.47 1.68
C PHE A 44 -0.53 11.70 2.32
N ALA A 45 -1.15 10.77 1.61
CA ALA A 45 -2.24 9.95 2.12
C ALA A 45 -1.69 8.59 2.58
N ASP A 46 -1.76 8.37 3.89
CA ASP A 46 -1.20 7.21 4.60
C ASP A 46 -2.29 6.27 5.14
N ALA A 47 -3.56 6.53 4.84
CA ALA A 47 -4.68 5.70 5.27
C ALA A 47 -5.69 5.45 4.13
N CYS A 48 -6.36 4.31 4.17
CA CYS A 48 -7.61 4.09 3.47
C CYS A 48 -8.76 4.42 4.42
N SER A 49 -9.81 5.05 3.90
CA SER A 49 -11.06 5.31 4.65
C SER A 49 -12.26 4.67 3.96
N THR A 50 -13.18 4.15 4.77
CA THR A 50 -14.52 3.72 4.37
C THR A 50 -15.54 4.51 5.19
N ILE A 51 -16.46 5.18 4.51
CA ILE A 51 -17.57 5.89 5.13
C ILE A 51 -18.86 5.20 4.70
N THR A 52 -19.66 4.78 5.67
CA THR A 52 -20.94 4.09 5.46
C THR A 52 -22.08 4.91 6.05
N GLY A 53 -23.03 5.28 5.18
CA GLY A 53 -24.33 5.86 5.54
C GLY A 53 -25.48 4.88 5.28
N GLN A 54 -26.73 5.35 5.39
CA GLN A 54 -27.93 4.49 5.25
C GLN A 54 -28.03 3.78 3.89
N ASN A 55 -27.59 4.41 2.80
CA ASN A 55 -27.61 3.85 1.44
C ASN A 55 -26.42 4.37 0.62
N THR A 56 -25.27 4.55 1.26
CA THR A 56 -24.08 5.06 0.60
C THR A 56 -22.85 4.50 1.25
N VAL A 57 -21.95 3.99 0.42
CA VAL A 57 -20.59 3.60 0.77
C VAL A 57 -19.66 4.50 -0.02
N MET A 58 -18.73 5.14 0.68
CA MET A 58 -17.64 5.89 0.07
C MET A 58 -16.31 5.35 0.57
N LYS A 59 -15.46 4.94 -0.36
CA LYS A 59 -14.09 4.50 -0.09
C LYS A 59 -13.12 5.46 -0.75
N SER A 60 -12.03 5.80 -0.07
CA SER A 60 -11.03 6.74 -0.59
C SER A 60 -9.70 6.63 0.15
N CYS A 61 -8.68 7.26 -0.40
CA CYS A 61 -7.46 7.59 0.34
C CYS A 61 -7.74 8.72 1.35
N SER A 62 -7.07 8.67 2.49
CA SER A 62 -7.19 9.62 3.59
C SER A 62 -5.86 9.77 4.32
N TYR A 63 -5.87 10.56 5.39
CA TYR A 63 -4.72 10.80 6.25
C TYR A 63 -5.04 10.39 7.68
N LYS A 64 -4.07 9.78 8.37
CA LYS A 64 -4.21 9.28 9.74
C LYS A 64 -4.81 10.32 10.69
N ALA A 65 -4.36 11.57 10.61
CA ALA A 65 -4.88 12.64 11.46
C ALA A 65 -6.39 12.90 11.27
N PHE A 66 -6.91 12.71 10.06
CA PHE A 66 -8.35 12.82 9.78
C PHE A 66 -9.10 11.61 10.34
N CYS A 67 -8.56 10.41 10.15
CA CYS A 67 -9.10 9.18 10.74
C CYS A 67 -9.21 9.26 12.26
N ASP A 68 -8.13 9.71 12.93
CA ASP A 68 -8.09 9.86 14.38
C ASP A 68 -9.17 10.84 14.87
N LYS A 69 -9.39 11.94 14.13
CA LYS A 69 -10.42 12.94 14.46
C LYS A 69 -11.83 12.44 14.15
N ALA A 70 -12.04 11.79 13.01
CA ALA A 70 -13.35 11.30 12.59
C ALA A 70 -13.87 10.19 13.52
N HIS A 71 -12.98 9.34 14.05
CA HIS A 71 -13.37 8.33 15.04
C HIS A 71 -13.98 8.95 16.31
N SER A 72 -13.51 10.14 16.70
CA SER A 72 -14.02 10.89 17.85
C SER A 72 -15.29 11.71 17.58
N GLY A 73 -15.75 11.80 16.33
CA GLY A 73 -16.89 12.61 15.91
C GLY A 73 -18.20 11.82 15.82
N ASN A 74 -19.30 12.40 16.32
CA ASN A 74 -20.65 11.82 16.22
C ASN A 74 -21.37 12.28 14.94
N SER A 75 -20.80 11.99 13.76
CA SER A 75 -21.25 12.53 12.47
C SER A 75 -22.39 11.75 11.79
N GLY A 76 -23.09 10.85 12.47
CA GLY A 76 -24.22 10.08 11.93
C GLY A 76 -23.87 9.04 10.85
N ALA A 77 -22.73 9.20 10.16
CA ALA A 77 -22.12 8.22 9.28
C ALA A 77 -20.98 7.49 10.01
N LYS A 78 -20.90 6.16 9.80
CA LYS A 78 -19.83 5.32 10.34
C LYS A 78 -18.59 5.49 9.47
N MET A 79 -17.48 5.87 10.06
CA MET A 79 -16.19 5.95 9.37
C MET A 79 -15.21 4.93 9.94
N GLU A 80 -14.54 4.19 9.06
CA GLU A 80 -13.48 3.23 9.39
C GLU A 80 -12.21 3.58 8.60
N CYS A 81 -11.06 3.34 9.22
CA CYS A 81 -9.77 3.53 8.56
C CYS A 81 -8.83 2.35 8.77
N CYS A 82 -7.93 2.14 7.81
CA CYS A 82 -6.88 1.14 7.82
C CYS A 82 -5.66 1.62 7.02
N PHE A 83 -4.49 1.00 7.16
CA PHE A 83 -3.20 1.59 6.75
C PHE A 83 -2.37 0.69 5.83
N THR A 84 -2.95 -0.36 5.26
CA THR A 84 -2.26 -1.29 4.35
C THR A 84 -2.94 -1.30 2.98
N ASP A 85 -2.23 -1.75 1.95
CA ASP A 85 -2.78 -1.81 0.60
C ASP A 85 -4.10 -2.60 0.57
N ASP A 86 -5.10 -2.02 -0.09
CA ASP A 86 -6.42 -2.59 -0.36
C ASP A 86 -7.17 -3.06 0.92
N CYS A 87 -6.80 -2.57 2.09
CA CYS A 87 -7.39 -2.97 3.37
C CYS A 87 -8.86 -2.59 3.51
N ASN A 88 -9.28 -1.54 2.80
CA ASN A 88 -10.67 -1.13 2.70
C ASN A 88 -11.41 -1.86 1.57
N GLY A 89 -10.87 -2.95 1.05
CA GLY A 89 -11.55 -3.83 0.09
C GLY A 89 -12.71 -4.60 0.70
N PRO A 90 -13.25 -5.60 -0.01
CA PRO A 90 -14.39 -6.38 0.48
C PRO A 90 -14.01 -7.07 1.78
N HIS A 91 -14.87 -6.95 2.81
CA HIS A 91 -14.68 -7.58 4.10
C HIS A 91 -14.64 -9.12 3.96
N LYS A 92 -13.45 -9.69 3.74
CA LYS A 92 -13.20 -11.08 4.06
C LYS A 92 -13.11 -11.15 5.57
N GLY A 93 -14.11 -11.76 6.21
CA GLY A 93 -14.22 -11.85 7.66
C GLY A 93 -12.87 -12.09 8.31
N HIS A 94 -12.56 -11.27 9.32
CA HIS A 94 -11.32 -11.24 10.08
C HIS A 94 -10.68 -12.63 10.23
N GLN A 95 -9.74 -12.96 9.36
CA GLN A 95 -8.63 -13.80 9.78
C GLN A 95 -7.61 -12.82 10.32
N HIS A 96 -7.41 -12.87 11.63
CA HIS A 96 -6.20 -12.40 12.28
C HIS A 96 -5.05 -13.22 11.67
N GLY A 97 -4.60 -12.77 10.49
CA GLY A 97 -3.56 -13.40 9.70
C GLY A 97 -2.22 -13.08 10.33
N GLU A 98 -1.92 -13.83 11.39
CA GLU A 98 -0.60 -14.34 11.74
C GLU A 98 0.42 -14.15 10.60
N HIS A 99 1.57 -13.57 10.96
CA HIS A 99 2.78 -13.50 10.14
C HIS A 99 3.06 -14.85 9.44
N LYS A 100 2.55 -15.02 8.21
CA LYS A 100 2.91 -16.14 7.36
C LYS A 100 3.94 -15.65 6.37
N ASN A 101 5.16 -16.07 6.68
CA ASN A 101 6.36 -16.02 5.89
C ASN A 101 6.06 -16.04 4.38
N THR A 102 6.54 -14.98 3.75
CA THR A 102 6.81 -14.81 2.34
C THR A 102 7.12 -16.14 1.64
N ALA A 103 6.12 -16.71 0.98
CA ALA A 103 6.37 -17.66 -0.11
C ALA A 103 6.99 -16.83 -1.24
N GLY A 104 8.31 -16.96 -1.40
CA GLY A 104 9.07 -16.29 -2.43
C GLY A 104 8.51 -16.60 -3.80
N ALA A 105 7.78 -15.65 -4.37
CA ALA A 105 7.68 -15.56 -5.81
C ALA A 105 9.11 -15.43 -6.33
N LEU A 106 9.54 -16.40 -7.15
CA LEU A 106 10.75 -16.31 -7.96
C LEU A 106 10.56 -15.25 -9.06
N GLY A 107 10.23 -14.02 -8.65
CA GLY A 107 10.37 -12.84 -9.48
C GLY A 107 11.85 -12.50 -9.50
N ALA A 108 12.40 -12.30 -10.70
CA ALA A 108 13.78 -11.88 -10.91
C ALA A 108 14.05 -10.62 -10.08
N SER A 109 14.54 -10.84 -8.86
CA SER A 109 14.78 -9.77 -7.92
C SER A 109 15.91 -8.91 -8.47
N PRO A 110 15.76 -7.58 -8.53
CA PRO A 110 16.84 -6.68 -8.93
C PRO A 110 18.14 -6.95 -8.15
N ALA A 111 18.03 -7.44 -6.90
CA ALA A 111 19.15 -7.89 -6.08
C ALA A 111 19.93 -9.08 -6.68
N LEU A 112 19.27 -10.04 -7.34
CA LEU A 112 19.93 -11.16 -8.02
C LEU A 112 20.64 -10.70 -9.29
N LEU A 113 20.02 -9.80 -10.06
CA LEU A 113 20.63 -9.20 -11.24
C LEU A 113 21.86 -8.36 -10.87
N LEU A 114 21.75 -7.56 -9.81
CA LEU A 114 22.86 -6.77 -9.27
C LEU A 114 23.95 -7.69 -8.69
N GLY A 115 23.59 -8.75 -7.99
CA GLY A 115 24.55 -9.76 -7.50
C GLY A 115 25.32 -10.45 -8.62
N ALA A 116 24.62 -10.85 -9.68
CA ALA A 116 25.24 -11.44 -10.87
C ALA A 116 26.16 -10.44 -11.61
N LEU A 117 25.76 -9.16 -11.68
CA LEU A 117 26.55 -8.10 -12.30
C LEU A 117 27.85 -7.82 -11.51
N MET A 118 27.77 -7.80 -10.18
CA MET A 118 28.92 -7.61 -9.30
C MET A 118 29.89 -8.80 -9.37
N LEU A 119 29.37 -10.02 -9.43
CA LEU A 119 30.19 -11.24 -9.60
C LEU A 119 30.90 -11.26 -10.98
N ARG A 120 30.20 -10.87 -12.04
CA ARG A 120 30.77 -10.72 -13.39
C ARG A 120 31.90 -9.69 -13.40
N MET A 121 31.71 -8.53 -12.78
CA MET A 121 32.73 -7.49 -12.71
C MET A 121 33.97 -7.92 -11.90
N ALA A 122 33.78 -8.71 -10.84
CA ALA A 122 34.89 -9.25 -10.05
C ALA A 122 35.72 -10.30 -10.83
N LEU A 123 35.06 -11.16 -11.61
CA LEU A 123 35.73 -12.16 -12.44
C LEU A 123 36.42 -11.57 -13.68
N SER A 124 35.92 -10.46 -14.23
CA SER A 124 36.58 -9.74 -15.34
C SER A 124 37.81 -8.92 -14.95
N ARG A 125 38.14 -8.88 -13.65
CA ARG A 125 39.33 -8.21 -13.09
C ARG A 125 40.47 -9.19 -12.79
N PHE A 126 40.29 -10.47 -13.12
CA PHE A 126 41.31 -11.51 -13.16
C PHE A 126 41.67 -11.86 -14.61
#